data_AF-A0AB39XI03-F1
#
_entry.id   AF-A0AB39XI03-F1
#
_cell.length_a   1.000
_cell.length_b   1.000
_cell.length_c   1.000
_cell.angle_alpha   90.00
_cell.angle_beta   90.00
_cell.angle_gamma   90.00
#
_symmetry.space_group_name_H-M   'P 1'
#
loop_
_entity.id
_entity.type
_entity.pdbx_description
1 polymer ?
#
loop_
_entity_poly.entity_id
_entity_poly.type
_entity_poly.pdbx_seq_one_letter_code
_entity_poly.pdbx_strand_id
1 'polypeptide(L)'
;MRFLEATGPDPGERSSVELVELDETFHEQLMAMSDNAEMLRVLRNVNARIRFVRWIDMDRSNRSNTQAEHRAVLEGLKARDEAACVSVLEKHIDRRLDRITSAIKEGYAQIYMPAMARSAN
;
A
#
# COMPACT_ATOMS: atom_id res chain seq x y z
N MET A 1 4.75 -7.44 -15.55
CA MET A 1 3.93 -6.30 -16.07
C MET A 1 2.45 -6.59 -16.12
N ARG A 2 2.02 -7.79 -16.56
CA ARG A 2 0.60 -8.20 -16.62
C ARG A 2 -0.24 -7.87 -15.38
N PHE A 3 0.33 -7.97 -14.17
CA PHE A 3 -0.35 -7.58 -12.93
C PHE A 3 -0.72 -6.09 -12.87
N LEU A 4 0.21 -5.18 -13.20
CA LEU A 4 -0.06 -3.73 -13.19
C LEU A 4 -0.99 -3.32 -14.33
N GLU A 5 -0.92 -4.00 -15.48
CA GLU A 5 -1.85 -3.80 -16.59
C GLU A 5 -3.29 -4.18 -16.19
N ALA A 6 -3.47 -5.32 -15.51
CA ALA A 6 -4.78 -5.79 -15.07
C ALA A 6 -5.35 -4.98 -13.90
N THR A 7 -4.48 -4.40 -13.06
CA THR A 7 -4.90 -3.66 -11.86
C THR A 7 -5.00 -2.17 -12.08
N GLY A 8 -4.35 -1.64 -13.12
CA GLY A 8 -4.50 -0.27 -13.63
C GLY A 8 -4.09 0.84 -12.63
N PRO A 9 -3.75 2.04 -13.13
CA PRO A 9 -3.65 3.23 -12.29
C PRO A 9 -5.01 3.74 -11.80
N ASP A 10 -6.08 3.48 -12.56
CA ASP A 10 -7.47 3.81 -12.21
C ASP A 10 -8.03 2.73 -11.26
N PRO A 11 -8.61 3.10 -10.11
CA PRO A 11 -9.29 2.14 -9.24
C PRO A 11 -10.50 1.46 -9.89
N GLY A 12 -11.20 2.12 -10.82
CA GLY A 12 -12.49 1.64 -11.35
C GLY A 12 -13.56 1.55 -10.25
N GLU A 13 -14.39 0.50 -10.30
CA GLU A 13 -15.44 0.24 -9.29
C GLU A 13 -14.93 -0.50 -8.03
N ARG A 14 -13.61 -0.70 -7.90
CA ARG A 14 -13.04 -1.47 -6.79
C ARG A 14 -13.13 -0.71 -5.47
N SER A 15 -13.54 -1.42 -4.44
CA SER A 15 -13.55 -0.95 -3.06
C SER A 15 -12.13 -0.75 -2.52
N SER A 16 -11.98 0.09 -1.50
CA SER A 16 -10.69 0.29 -0.80
C SER A 16 -10.12 -1.01 -0.22
N VAL A 17 -10.98 -2.00 0.10
CA VAL A 17 -10.55 -3.33 0.56
C VAL A 17 -9.86 -4.09 -0.57
N GLU A 18 -10.48 -4.16 -1.75
CA GLU A 18 -9.90 -4.80 -2.92
C GLU A 18 -8.59 -4.11 -3.35
N LEU A 19 -8.52 -2.78 -3.26
CA LEU A 19 -7.30 -2.05 -3.59
C LEU A 19 -6.15 -2.38 -2.62
N VAL A 20 -6.44 -2.56 -1.32
CA VAL A 20 -5.46 -3.03 -0.33
C VAL A 20 -5.00 -4.45 -0.64
N GLU A 21 -5.91 -5.35 -1.02
CA GLU A 21 -5.56 -6.73 -1.39
C GLU A 21 -4.65 -6.78 -2.62
N LEU A 22 -4.88 -5.92 -3.61
CA LEU A 22 -4.00 -5.80 -4.78
C LEU A 22 -2.61 -5.26 -4.39
N ASP A 23 -2.54 -4.29 -3.49
CA ASP A 23 -1.28 -3.74 -2.97
C ASP A 23 -0.49 -4.81 -2.18
N GLU A 24 -1.17 -5.56 -1.31
CA GLU A 24 -0.61 -6.71 -0.58
C GLU A 24 -0.10 -7.79 -1.54
N THR A 25 -0.90 -8.15 -2.55
CA THR A 25 -0.54 -9.16 -3.56
C THR A 25 0.73 -8.76 -4.31
N PHE A 26 0.89 -7.49 -4.66
CA PHE A 26 2.09 -7.00 -5.32
C PHE A 26 3.35 -7.23 -4.47
N HIS A 27 3.34 -6.79 -3.22
CA HIS A 27 4.50 -6.93 -2.33
C HIS A 27 4.80 -8.39 -1.98
N GLU A 28 3.77 -9.21 -1.79
CA GLU A 28 3.94 -10.64 -1.52
C GLU A 28 4.52 -11.39 -2.71
N GLN A 29 4.10 -11.07 -3.94
CA GLN A 29 4.71 -11.64 -5.14
C GLN A 29 6.17 -11.24 -5.28
N LEU A 30 6.50 -9.97 -4.98
CA LEU A 30 7.89 -9.51 -4.99
C LEU A 30 8.75 -10.27 -3.96
N MET A 31 8.25 -10.44 -2.73
CA MET A 31 8.96 -11.19 -1.69
C MET A 31 9.11 -12.67 -2.06
N ALA A 32 8.09 -13.28 -2.65
CA ALA A 32 8.14 -14.68 -3.10
C ALA A 32 9.24 -14.93 -4.15
N MET A 33 9.61 -13.93 -4.95
CA MET A 33 10.72 -14.05 -5.92
C MET A 33 12.09 -14.20 -5.26
N SER A 34 12.23 -13.88 -3.96
CA SER A 34 13.49 -14.09 -3.21
C SER A 34 13.71 -15.55 -2.79
N ASP A 35 12.72 -16.43 -2.99
CA ASP A 35 12.69 -17.81 -2.48
C ASP A 35 12.86 -17.91 -0.95
N ASN A 36 12.54 -16.83 -0.22
CA ASN A 36 12.59 -16.78 1.24
C ASN A 36 11.17 -16.90 1.84
N ALA A 37 10.75 -18.13 2.08
CA ALA A 37 9.43 -18.44 2.62
C ALA A 37 9.17 -17.82 4.00
N GLU A 38 10.20 -17.71 4.86
CA GLU A 38 10.06 -17.10 6.18
C GLU A 38 9.83 -15.59 6.09
N MET A 39 10.53 -14.90 5.20
CA MET A 39 10.30 -13.46 5.00
C MET A 39 8.93 -13.18 4.38
N LEU A 40 8.43 -14.05 3.48
CA LEU A 40 7.06 -13.96 2.99
C LEU A 40 6.03 -14.14 4.13
N ARG A 41 6.27 -15.10 5.03
CA ARG A 41 5.41 -15.32 6.22
C ARG A 41 5.41 -14.10 7.15
N VAL A 42 6.57 -13.49 7.38
CA VAL A 42 6.70 -12.25 8.17
C VAL A 42 5.94 -11.12 7.51
N LEU A 43 6.10 -10.92 6.20
CA LEU A 43 5.40 -9.87 5.45
C LEU A 43 3.87 -10.01 5.54
N ARG A 44 3.34 -11.23 5.35
CA ARG A 44 1.90 -11.52 5.53
C ARG A 44 1.39 -11.17 6.93
N ASN A 45 2.20 -11.47 7.94
CA ASN A 45 1.85 -11.17 9.33
C ASN A 45 1.85 -9.66 9.62
N VAL A 46 2.77 -8.90 9.01
CA VAL A 46 2.76 -7.43 9.06
C VAL A 46 1.53 -6.89 8.35
N ASN A 47 1.26 -7.32 7.10
CA ASN A 47 0.08 -6.92 6.32
C ASN A 47 -1.21 -7.06 7.15
N ALA A 48 -1.44 -8.23 7.75
CA ALA A 48 -2.62 -8.50 8.57
C ALA A 48 -2.77 -7.52 9.76
N ARG A 49 -1.67 -7.12 10.41
CA ARG A 49 -1.70 -6.20 11.55
C ARG A 49 -1.97 -4.76 11.16
N ILE A 50 -1.48 -4.32 9.99
CA ILE A 50 -1.62 -2.93 9.53
C ILE A 50 -2.79 -2.73 8.55
N ARG A 51 -3.51 -3.79 8.21
CA ARG A 51 -4.56 -3.80 7.17
C ARG A 51 -5.62 -2.72 7.39
N PHE A 52 -6.06 -2.52 8.64
CA PHE A 52 -7.03 -1.48 8.99
C PHE A 52 -6.54 -0.07 8.67
N VAL A 53 -5.27 0.23 8.96
CA VAL A 53 -4.70 1.54 8.68
C VAL A 53 -4.52 1.74 7.17
N ARG A 54 -4.09 0.70 6.45
CA ARG A 54 -4.00 0.73 4.98
C ARG A 54 -5.35 0.94 4.33
N TRP A 55 -6.42 0.36 4.86
CA TRP A 55 -7.78 0.57 4.36
C TRP A 55 -8.22 2.04 4.50
N ILE A 56 -7.98 2.66 5.66
CA ILE A 56 -8.27 4.09 5.86
C ILE A 56 -7.42 4.98 4.94
N ASP A 57 -6.12 4.68 4.79
CA ASP A 57 -5.22 5.46 3.93
C ASP A 57 -5.52 5.26 2.44
N MET A 58 -6.02 4.09 2.04
CA MET A 58 -6.27 3.76 0.63
C MET A 58 -7.27 4.73 0.00
N ASP A 59 -8.31 5.10 0.74
CA ASP A 59 -9.35 6.06 0.33
C ASP A 59 -8.77 7.47 0.02
N ARG A 60 -7.61 7.79 0.60
CA ARG A 60 -6.92 9.07 0.45
C ARG A 60 -5.70 9.00 -0.45
N SER A 61 -5.32 7.80 -0.86
CA SER A 61 -4.07 7.56 -1.56
C SER A 61 -4.20 7.90 -3.05
N ASN A 62 -3.17 8.55 -3.60
CA ASN A 62 -3.08 8.74 -5.04
C ASN A 62 -2.62 7.42 -5.70
N ARG A 63 -3.60 6.58 -6.09
CA ARG A 63 -3.36 5.27 -6.71
C ARG A 63 -2.45 5.34 -7.94
N SER A 64 -2.61 6.37 -8.78
CA SER A 64 -1.77 6.56 -9.98
C SER A 64 -0.29 6.65 -9.64
N ASN A 65 0.04 7.34 -8.53
CA ASN A 65 1.41 7.45 -8.05
C ASN A 65 1.94 6.11 -7.53
N THR A 66 1.16 5.38 -6.72
CA THR A 66 1.54 4.04 -6.24
C THR A 66 1.78 3.06 -7.40
N GLN A 67 0.94 3.09 -8.44
CA GLN A 67 1.10 2.25 -9.62
C GLN A 67 2.33 2.66 -10.47
N ALA A 68 2.69 3.94 -10.50
CA ALA A 68 3.93 4.39 -11.10
C ALA A 68 5.16 3.91 -10.32
N GLU A 69 5.12 3.97 -8.99
CA GLU A 69 6.18 3.43 -8.12
C GLU A 69 6.34 1.91 -8.31
N HIS A 70 5.25 1.14 -8.32
CA HIS A 70 5.28 -0.30 -8.62
C HIS A 70 5.89 -0.60 -9.99
N ARG A 71 5.54 0.20 -11.01
CA ARG A 71 6.11 0.07 -12.34
C ARG A 71 7.62 0.31 -12.33
N ALA A 72 8.08 1.33 -11.61
CA ALA A 72 9.51 1.63 -11.49
C ALA A 72 10.27 0.48 -10.82
N VAL A 73 9.71 -0.14 -9.77
CA VAL A 73 10.30 -1.36 -9.15
C VAL A 73 10.41 -2.50 -10.17
N LEU A 74 9.34 -2.78 -10.93
CA LEU A 74 9.36 -3.86 -11.92
C LEU A 74 10.37 -3.62 -13.05
N GLU A 75 10.55 -2.38 -13.49
CA GLU A 75 11.57 -2.02 -14.47
C GLU A 75 12.99 -2.16 -13.90
N GLY A 76 13.23 -1.74 -12.65
CA GLY A 76 14.50 -1.98 -11.96
C GLY A 76 14.84 -3.46 -11.85
N LEU A 77 13.86 -4.31 -11.51
CA LEU A 77 14.04 -5.76 -11.44
C LEU A 77 14.42 -6.37 -12.79
N LYS A 78 13.77 -5.94 -13.89
CA LYS A 78 14.12 -6.39 -15.24
C LYS A 78 15.55 -5.99 -15.62
N ALA A 79 15.95 -4.78 -15.24
CA ALA A 79 17.30 -4.27 -15.46
C ALA A 79 18.34 -4.88 -14.50
N ARG A 80 17.90 -5.65 -13.49
CA ARG A 80 18.73 -6.14 -12.37
C ARG A 80 19.45 -5.00 -11.62
N ASP A 81 18.80 -3.85 -11.53
CA ASP A 81 19.29 -2.69 -10.79
C ASP A 81 18.73 -2.70 -9.35
N GLU A 82 19.50 -3.30 -8.44
CA GLU A 82 19.15 -3.40 -7.03
C GLU A 82 19.02 -2.01 -6.37
N ALA A 83 19.95 -1.10 -6.65
CA ALA A 83 19.99 0.22 -6.01
C ALA A 83 18.75 1.04 -6.37
N ALA A 84 18.31 1.00 -7.63
CA ALA A 84 17.08 1.63 -8.06
C ALA A 84 15.85 1.01 -7.37
N CYS A 85 15.78 -0.32 -7.28
CA CYS A 85 14.67 -1.02 -6.63
C CYS A 85 14.55 -0.63 -5.15
N VAL A 86 15.67 -0.68 -4.42
CA VAL A 86 15.73 -0.33 -3.00
C VAL A 86 15.30 1.12 -2.79
N SER A 87 15.84 2.07 -3.55
CA SER A 87 15.49 3.48 -3.39
C SER A 87 14.00 3.77 -3.64
N VAL A 88 13.38 3.10 -4.60
CA VAL A 88 11.95 3.26 -4.87
C VAL A 88 11.12 2.65 -3.74
N LEU A 89 11.48 1.46 -3.25
CA LEU A 89 10.77 0.78 -2.17
C LEU A 89 10.84 1.55 -0.85
N GLU A 90 12.01 2.08 -0.48
CA GLU A 90 12.18 2.92 0.72
C GLU A 90 11.24 4.12 0.68
N LYS A 91 11.26 4.89 -0.41
CA LYS A 91 10.39 6.07 -0.58
C LYS A 91 8.91 5.69 -0.57
N HIS A 92 8.54 4.56 -1.15
CA HIS A 92 7.17 4.07 -1.20
C HIS A 92 6.65 3.70 0.19
N ILE A 93 7.45 3.00 0.98
CA ILE A 93 7.08 2.50 2.31
C ILE A 93 7.13 3.62 3.36
N ASP A 94 8.16 4.48 3.35
CA ASP A 94 8.33 5.56 4.33
C ASP A 94 7.16 6.55 4.32
N ARG A 95 6.66 6.89 3.12
CA ARG A 95 5.48 7.76 2.96
C ARG A 95 4.24 7.22 3.67
N ARG A 96 4.16 5.91 3.96
CA ARG A 96 3.04 5.30 4.67
C ARG A 96 3.17 5.46 6.18
N LEU A 97 4.37 5.52 6.76
CA LEU A 97 4.56 5.63 8.22
C LEU A 97 4.06 6.98 8.78
N ASP A 98 4.35 8.08 8.09
CA ASP A 98 3.83 9.40 8.47
C ASP A 98 2.30 9.44 8.41
N ARG A 99 1.72 8.77 7.43
CA ARG A 99 0.27 8.66 7.26
C ARG A 99 -0.39 7.77 8.31
N ILE A 100 0.28 6.72 8.76
CA ILE A 100 -0.22 5.83 9.84
C ILE A 100 -0.47 6.64 11.12
N THR A 101 0.44 7.53 11.51
CA THR A 101 0.28 8.36 12.71
C THR A 101 -0.93 9.29 12.59
N SER A 102 -1.13 9.91 11.43
CA SER A 102 -2.28 10.77 11.15
C SER A 102 -3.59 9.97 11.12
N ALA A 103 -3.60 8.82 10.45
CA ALA A 103 -4.77 7.93 10.37
C ALA A 103 -5.19 7.39 11.73
N ILE A 104 -4.24 7.05 12.62
CA ILE A 104 -4.56 6.63 14.00
C ILE A 104 -5.21 7.77 14.78
N LYS A 105 -4.66 9.00 14.71
CA LYS A 105 -5.24 10.18 15.37
C LYS A 105 -6.68 10.44 14.89
N GLU A 106 -6.91 10.34 13.60
CA GLU A 106 -8.22 10.57 13.00
C GLU A 106 -9.22 9.44 13.29
N GLY A 107 -8.79 8.17 13.23
CA GLY A 107 -9.61 7.02 13.62
C GLY A 107 -10.05 7.13 15.09
N TYR A 108 -9.14 7.57 15.97
CA TYR A 108 -9.48 7.90 17.35
C TYR A 108 -10.54 9.00 17.44
N ALA A 109 -10.41 10.07 16.66
CA ALA A 109 -11.38 11.16 16.62
C ALA A 109 -12.76 10.70 16.10
N GLN A 110 -12.81 9.84 15.08
CA GLN A 110 -14.08 9.32 14.55
C GLN A 110 -14.80 8.38 15.52
N ILE A 111 -14.04 7.55 16.27
CA ILE A 111 -14.61 6.61 17.25
C ILE A 111 -15.07 7.35 18.52
N TYR A 112 -14.27 8.31 19.02
CA TYR A 112 -14.50 8.94 20.33
C TYR A 112 -15.12 10.34 20.28
N MET A 113 -15.16 11.01 19.12
CA MET A 113 -15.81 12.32 18.94
C MET A 113 -16.85 12.33 17.80
N PRO A 114 -17.86 11.43 17.80
CA PRO A 114 -18.84 11.34 16.73
C PRO A 114 -19.74 12.60 16.59
N ALA A 115 -19.83 13.44 17.63
CA ALA A 115 -20.73 14.60 17.66
C ALA A 115 -20.19 15.86 16.93
N MET A 116 -18.89 15.98 16.66
CA MET A 116 -18.32 17.17 15.99
C MET A 116 -18.31 17.06 14.46
N ALA A 117 -18.33 15.85 13.90
CA ALA A 117 -18.32 15.65 12.44
C ALA A 117 -19.67 15.95 11.77
N ARG A 118 -20.76 16.03 12.53
CA ARG A 118 -22.12 16.27 12.01
C ARG A 118 -22.54 17.74 11.96
N SER A 119 -21.77 18.67 12.52
CA SER A 119 -22.13 20.11 12.53
C SER A 119 -21.38 20.96 11.50
N ALA A 120 -20.61 20.34 10.60
CA ALA A 120 -19.81 21.03 9.58
C ALA A 120 -20.36 20.84 8.15
N ASN A 121 -21.62 20.40 8.00
CA ASN A 121 -22.31 20.29 6.72
C ASN A 121 -23.60 21.12 6.74
#